data_AF-U5BXR8-F1
#
_entry.id   AF-U5BXR8-F1
#
_cell.length_a   1.000
_cell.length_b   1.000
_cell.length_c   1.000
_cell.angle_alpha   90.00
_cell.angle_beta   90.00
_cell.angle_gamma   90.00
#
_symmetry.space_group_name_H-M   'P 1'
#
loop_
_entity.id
_entity.type
_entity.pdbx_description
1 polymer ?
#
loop_
_entity_poly.entity_id
_entity_poly.type
_entity_poly.pdbx_seq_one_letter_code
_entity_poly.pdbx_strand_id
1 'polypeptide(L)'
;MITTTDRQRLDWGFLLLTGKAIYNLSAFLIQVELNNFKMKKNIALVFAIITWFAVIAQCYLMMENRIASVPETIIRFFSFFTILTNTLVAIYFTLQALGSGKKIWINKTGDLTAITIYILVVGLVYQLILRQIWEPTGMQKIVDELLHSINPILVLVYWVMYENKKSLSWPLIPKWLIYPLVYLVFILIRGGISGFYPYPFVNVMELGLQQVSINAFFLMLLFLGLSAVFVALGKIIGKTTPQIKSWAKDRQDPI
;
A
#
# COMPACT_ATOMS: atom_id res chain seq x y z
N MET A 1 75.57 14.78 -12.00
CA MET A 1 74.76 15.09 -13.20
C MET A 1 74.07 13.79 -13.63
N ILE A 2 72.92 13.47 -13.03
CA ILE A 2 71.90 12.51 -13.51
C ILE A 2 70.56 13.17 -13.14
N THR A 3 69.66 13.25 -14.12
CA THR A 3 68.53 14.19 -14.21
C THR A 3 67.29 13.70 -13.47
N THR A 4 66.53 14.63 -12.91
CA THR A 4 65.29 14.45 -12.13
C THR A 4 64.04 14.19 -13.01
N THR A 5 64.16 13.43 -14.10
CA THR A 5 63.12 13.32 -15.14
C THR A 5 62.28 12.04 -15.11
N ASP A 6 62.23 11.31 -14.00
CA ASP A 6 61.53 10.00 -13.92
C ASP A 6 60.36 9.92 -12.94
N ARG A 7 59.78 11.05 -12.51
CA ARG A 7 58.70 11.05 -11.50
C ARG A 7 57.29 11.46 -11.94
N GLN A 8 57.05 11.67 -13.23
CA GLN A 8 55.70 12.06 -13.71
C GLN A 8 55.32 11.48 -15.09
N ARG A 9 55.52 10.17 -15.31
CA ARG A 9 54.62 9.45 -16.23
C ARG A 9 53.41 8.96 -15.44
N LEU A 10 52.46 9.88 -15.22
CA LEU A 10 51.09 9.47 -14.95
C LEU A 10 50.66 8.60 -16.14
N ASP A 11 50.40 7.33 -15.88
CA ASP A 11 49.94 6.37 -16.88
C ASP A 11 48.55 6.80 -17.38
N TRP A 12 48.55 7.64 -18.42
CA TRP A 12 47.35 8.09 -19.11
C TRP A 12 46.51 6.91 -19.64
N GLY A 13 47.12 5.76 -19.91
CA GLY A 13 46.43 4.53 -20.27
C GLY A 13 45.63 3.96 -19.11
N PHE A 14 46.21 3.91 -17.91
CA PHE A 14 45.51 3.50 -16.69
C PHE A 14 44.37 4.46 -16.31
N LEU A 15 44.57 5.78 -16.45
CA LEU A 15 43.51 6.78 -16.21
C LEU A 15 42.34 6.67 -17.22
N LEU A 16 42.63 6.39 -18.50
CA LEU A 16 41.61 6.19 -19.52
C LEU A 16 40.85 4.85 -19.34
N LEU A 17 41.55 3.78 -18.97
CA LEU A 17 40.94 2.47 -18.69
C LEU A 17 40.05 2.51 -17.45
N THR A 18 40.51 3.16 -16.38
CA THR A 18 39.71 3.36 -15.15
C THR A 18 38.51 4.27 -15.42
N GLY A 19 38.67 5.36 -16.18
CA GLY A 19 37.55 6.23 -16.59
C GLY A 19 36.47 5.51 -17.40
N LYS A 20 36.87 4.69 -18.38
CA LYS A 20 35.94 3.90 -19.21
C LYS A 20 35.22 2.81 -18.40
N ALA A 21 35.91 2.17 -17.45
CA ALA A 21 35.31 1.20 -16.54
C ALA A 21 34.29 1.84 -15.59
N ILE A 22 34.59 3.01 -15.03
CA ILE A 22 33.68 3.77 -14.16
C ILE A 22 32.43 4.23 -14.94
N TYR A 23 32.59 4.72 -16.17
CA TYR A 23 31.47 5.10 -17.03
C TYR A 23 30.57 3.92 -17.38
N ASN A 24 31.16 2.77 -17.76
CA ASN A 24 30.39 1.57 -18.08
C ASN A 24 29.61 1.05 -16.86
N LEU A 25 30.22 1.09 -15.67
CA LEU A 25 29.56 0.70 -14.43
C LEU A 25 28.42 1.65 -14.07
N SER A 26 28.63 2.97 -14.17
CA SER A 26 27.57 3.94 -13.88
C SER A 26 26.41 3.85 -14.88
N ALA A 27 26.70 3.69 -16.18
CA ALA A 27 25.69 3.46 -17.21
C ALA A 27 24.89 2.17 -16.98
N PHE A 28 25.56 1.07 -16.59
CA PHE A 28 24.91 -0.19 -16.25
C PHE A 28 24.00 -0.04 -15.02
N LEU A 29 24.45 0.62 -13.95
CA LEU A 29 23.64 0.86 -12.76
C LEU A 29 22.41 1.73 -13.08
N ILE A 30 22.58 2.79 -13.87
CA ILE A 30 21.47 3.63 -14.35
C ILE A 30 20.46 2.78 -15.14
N GLN A 31 20.93 1.90 -16.04
CA GLN A 31 20.03 1.04 -16.81
C GLN A 31 19.24 0.07 -15.92
N VAL A 32 19.88 -0.51 -14.90
CA VAL A 32 19.20 -1.39 -13.92
C VAL A 32 18.15 -0.61 -13.13
N GLU A 33 18.46 0.61 -12.67
CA GLU A 33 17.50 1.47 -11.96
C GLU A 33 16.32 1.87 -12.85
N LEU A 34 16.58 2.23 -14.11
CA LEU A 34 15.54 2.57 -15.08
C LEU A 34 14.63 1.37 -15.37
N ASN A 35 15.19 0.16 -15.50
CA ASN A 35 14.42 -1.06 -15.69
C ASN A 35 13.55 -1.35 -14.46
N ASN A 36 14.10 -1.26 -13.25
CA ASN A 36 13.34 -1.42 -12.01
C ASN A 36 12.20 -0.40 -11.87
N PHE A 37 12.45 0.86 -12.26
CA PHE A 37 11.44 1.90 -12.24
C PHE A 37 10.30 1.61 -13.24
N LYS A 38 10.63 1.21 -14.47
CA LYS A 38 9.64 0.80 -15.48
C LYS A 38 8.82 -0.40 -15.01
N MET A 39 9.47 -1.42 -14.46
CA MET A 39 8.80 -2.61 -13.91
C MET A 39 7.82 -2.25 -12.79
N LYS A 40 8.23 -1.39 -11.84
CA LYS A 40 7.36 -0.92 -10.77
C LYS A 40 6.10 -0.23 -11.31
N LYS A 41 6.24 0.65 -12.30
CA LYS A 41 5.10 1.34 -12.93
C LYS A 41 4.16 0.38 -13.64
N ASN A 42 4.71 -0.61 -14.37
CA ASN A 42 3.91 -1.59 -15.09
C ASN A 42 3.12 -2.49 -14.13
N ILE A 43 3.74 -2.96 -13.05
CA ILE A 43 3.05 -3.74 -11.99
C ILE A 43 1.94 -2.90 -11.36
N ALA A 44 2.23 -1.64 -11.01
CA ALA A 44 1.23 -0.74 -10.46
C ALA A 44 0.05 -0.53 -11.43
N LEU A 45 0.31 -0.41 -12.74
CA LEU A 45 -0.75 -0.27 -13.74
C LEU A 45 -1.68 -1.49 -13.77
N VAL A 46 -1.09 -2.70 -13.78
CA VAL A 46 -1.87 -3.95 -13.76
C VAL A 46 -2.73 -4.02 -12.49
N PHE A 47 -2.16 -3.70 -11.33
CA PHE A 47 -2.89 -3.75 -10.06
C PHE A 47 -3.99 -2.69 -10.00
N ALA A 48 -3.76 -1.50 -10.56
CA ALA A 48 -4.78 -0.46 -10.69
C ALA A 48 -5.96 -0.95 -11.54
N ILE A 49 -5.70 -1.57 -12.70
CA ILE A 49 -6.76 -2.08 -13.59
C ILE A 49 -7.59 -3.14 -12.88
N ILE A 50 -6.95 -4.12 -12.23
CA ILE A 50 -7.65 -5.19 -11.49
C ILE A 50 -8.51 -4.60 -10.37
N THR A 51 -7.96 -3.68 -9.60
CA THR A 51 -8.66 -3.10 -8.44
C THR A 51 -9.83 -2.20 -8.89
N TRP A 52 -9.63 -1.36 -9.92
CA TRP A 52 -10.71 -0.54 -10.50
C TRP A 52 -11.82 -1.41 -11.09
N PHE A 53 -11.47 -2.47 -11.81
CA PHE A 53 -12.45 -3.42 -12.31
C PHE A 53 -13.30 -3.99 -11.17
N ALA A 54 -12.68 -4.45 -10.08
CA ALA A 54 -13.41 -5.01 -8.94
C ALA A 54 -14.36 -3.99 -8.30
N VAL A 55 -13.91 -2.76 -8.06
CA VAL A 55 -14.74 -1.69 -7.46
C VAL A 55 -15.90 -1.29 -8.38
N ILE A 56 -15.63 -1.10 -9.68
CA ILE A 56 -16.65 -0.68 -10.65
C ILE A 56 -17.67 -1.80 -10.87
N ALA A 57 -17.21 -3.04 -11.01
CA ALA A 57 -18.09 -4.20 -11.16
C ALA A 57 -18.96 -4.38 -9.91
N GLN A 58 -18.42 -4.20 -8.69
CA GLN A 58 -19.22 -4.26 -7.47
C GLN A 58 -20.28 -3.15 -7.42
N CYS A 59 -19.94 -1.94 -7.86
CA CYS A 59 -20.89 -0.83 -7.96
C CYS A 59 -22.04 -1.18 -8.93
N TYR A 60 -21.70 -1.69 -10.12
CA TYR A 60 -22.68 -2.12 -11.11
C TYR A 60 -23.60 -3.20 -10.55
N LEU A 61 -23.04 -4.26 -9.96
CA LEU A 61 -23.81 -5.37 -9.38
C LEU A 61 -24.72 -4.90 -8.24
N MET A 62 -24.25 -3.97 -7.40
CA MET A 62 -25.06 -3.40 -6.32
C MET A 62 -26.19 -2.52 -6.85
N MET A 63 -25.97 -1.79 -7.94
CA MET A 63 -27.00 -0.96 -8.60
C MET A 63 -28.06 -1.79 -9.32
N GLU A 64 -27.64 -2.88 -9.95
CA GLU A 64 -28.52 -3.85 -10.60
C GLU A 64 -29.43 -4.55 -9.57
N ASN A 65 -28.87 -4.96 -8.44
CA ASN A 65 -29.58 -5.67 -7.37
C ASN A 65 -30.07 -4.76 -6.23
N ARG A 66 -30.22 -3.45 -6.49
CA ARG A 66 -30.54 -2.48 -5.44
C ARG A 66 -31.93 -2.72 -4.86
N ILE A 67 -32.03 -2.62 -3.54
CA ILE A 67 -33.27 -2.68 -2.77
C ILE A 67 -33.70 -1.31 -2.21
N ALA A 68 -32.88 -0.28 -2.45
CA ALA A 68 -33.11 1.09 -1.99
C ALA A 68 -33.08 2.05 -3.18
N SER A 69 -33.40 3.33 -2.91
CA SER A 69 -33.27 4.38 -3.92
C SER A 69 -31.83 4.49 -4.43
N VAL A 70 -31.64 5.07 -5.62
CA VAL A 70 -30.31 5.24 -6.22
C VAL A 70 -29.36 6.02 -5.27
N PRO A 71 -29.76 7.18 -4.70
CA PRO A 71 -28.89 7.90 -3.76
C PRO A 71 -28.51 7.07 -2.53
N GLU A 72 -29.48 6.39 -1.92
CA GLU A 72 -29.23 5.55 -0.74
C GLU A 72 -28.32 4.35 -1.08
N THR A 73 -28.48 3.76 -2.27
CA THR A 73 -27.62 2.66 -2.73
C THR A 73 -26.16 3.11 -2.88
N ILE A 74 -25.93 4.31 -3.43
CA ILE A 74 -24.59 4.90 -3.52
C ILE A 74 -24.00 5.14 -2.12
N ILE A 75 -24.81 5.65 -1.18
CA ILE A 75 -24.37 5.85 0.20
C ILE A 75 -24.01 4.51 0.86
N ARG A 76 -24.84 3.48 0.68
CA ARG A 76 -24.57 2.13 1.20
C ARG A 76 -23.29 1.56 0.60
N PHE A 77 -23.07 1.72 -0.71
CA PHE A 77 -21.85 1.29 -1.40
C PHE A 77 -20.59 1.87 -0.74
N PHE A 78 -20.58 3.18 -0.51
CA PHE A 78 -19.46 3.86 0.17
C PHE A 78 -19.45 3.68 1.69
N SER A 79 -20.45 3.02 2.29
CA SER A 79 -20.46 2.67 3.71
C SER A 79 -19.67 1.39 4.01
N PHE A 80 -19.29 0.61 2.99
CA PHE A 80 -18.44 -0.57 3.15
C PHE A 80 -16.95 -0.19 3.22
N PHE A 81 -16.27 -0.57 4.32
CA PHE A 81 -14.82 -0.47 4.45
C PHE A 81 -14.07 -1.12 3.28
N THR A 82 -14.57 -2.27 2.79
CA THR A 82 -14.03 -2.97 1.63
C THR A 82 -13.98 -2.07 0.40
N ILE A 83 -15.04 -1.33 0.13
CA ILE A 83 -15.14 -0.44 -1.04
C ILE A 83 -14.23 0.77 -0.88
N LEU A 84 -14.27 1.43 0.28
CA LEU A 84 -13.41 2.59 0.53
C LEU A 84 -11.91 2.22 0.44
N THR A 85 -11.54 1.07 1.01
CA THR A 85 -10.14 0.61 1.02
C THR A 85 -9.69 0.15 -0.35
N ASN A 86 -10.50 -0.61 -1.10
CA ASN A 86 -10.15 -1.00 -2.47
C ASN A 86 -10.11 0.22 -3.40
N THR A 87 -10.97 1.22 -3.20
CA THR A 87 -10.88 2.49 -3.94
C THR A 87 -9.58 3.22 -3.63
N LEU A 88 -9.17 3.27 -2.36
CA LEU A 88 -7.88 3.83 -1.95
C LEU A 88 -6.69 3.08 -2.58
N VAL A 89 -6.75 1.75 -2.63
CA VAL A 89 -5.75 0.89 -3.31
C VAL A 89 -5.69 1.20 -4.80
N ALA A 90 -6.85 1.31 -5.47
CA ALA A 90 -6.92 1.61 -6.90
C ALA A 90 -6.31 2.97 -7.21
N ILE A 91 -6.68 4.01 -6.43
CA ILE A 91 -6.09 5.35 -6.53
C ILE A 91 -4.58 5.31 -6.31
N TYR A 92 -4.12 4.64 -5.24
CA TYR A 92 -2.69 4.51 -4.95
C TYR A 92 -1.93 3.94 -6.15
N PHE A 93 -2.39 2.81 -6.70
CA PHE A 93 -1.73 2.18 -7.83
C PHE A 93 -1.81 3.00 -9.11
N THR A 94 -2.92 3.70 -9.38
CA THR A 94 -3.00 4.66 -10.48
C THR A 94 -1.93 5.76 -10.35
N LEU A 95 -1.76 6.33 -9.16
CA LEU A 95 -0.74 7.37 -8.95
C LEU A 95 0.69 6.85 -9.12
N GLN A 96 0.95 5.60 -8.73
CA GLN A 96 2.24 4.96 -8.95
C GLN A 96 2.48 4.65 -10.44
N ALA A 97 1.45 4.19 -11.15
CA ALA A 97 1.52 3.92 -12.59
C ALA A 97 1.75 5.18 -13.42
N LEU A 98 1.16 6.31 -13.04
CA LEU A 98 1.37 7.60 -13.70
C LEU A 98 2.74 8.22 -13.36
N GLY A 99 3.42 7.73 -12.31
CA GLY A 99 4.63 8.36 -11.77
C GLY A 99 4.36 9.66 -11.00
N SER A 100 3.08 10.02 -10.82
CA SER A 100 2.63 11.21 -10.10
C SER A 100 2.70 11.05 -8.58
N GLY A 101 2.88 9.82 -8.07
CA GLY A 101 2.99 9.59 -6.63
C GLY A 101 4.13 10.37 -5.96
N LYS A 102 5.21 10.75 -6.65
CA LYS A 102 6.26 11.62 -6.05
C LYS A 102 5.84 13.09 -5.91
N LYS A 103 4.87 13.54 -6.71
CA LYS A 103 4.37 14.94 -6.72
C LYS A 103 3.14 15.14 -5.84
N ILE A 104 2.41 14.06 -5.53
CA ILE A 104 1.21 14.07 -4.71
C ILE A 104 1.56 13.59 -3.29
N TRP A 105 0.79 13.99 -2.28
CA TRP A 105 0.96 13.66 -0.86
C TRP A 105 0.95 12.15 -0.52
N ILE A 106 0.85 11.29 -1.54
CA ILE A 106 0.71 9.83 -1.49
C ILE A 106 2.04 9.21 -1.95
N ASN A 107 2.92 8.98 -0.99
CA ASN A 107 4.25 8.31 -1.05
C ASN A 107 5.15 8.78 0.12
N LYS A 108 4.56 9.36 1.17
CA LYS A 108 5.30 9.59 2.39
C LYS A 108 5.63 8.22 2.99
N THR A 109 6.72 8.19 3.76
CA THR A 109 7.14 7.00 4.50
C THR A 109 5.94 6.36 5.22
N GLY A 110 5.69 5.08 4.94
CA GLY A 110 4.66 4.28 5.59
C GLY A 110 3.24 4.41 5.02
N ASP A 111 3.01 5.19 3.95
CA ASP A 111 1.67 5.26 3.33
C ASP A 111 1.27 3.92 2.69
N LEU A 112 2.19 3.26 1.95
CA LEU A 112 1.93 1.94 1.37
C LEU A 112 1.75 0.89 2.47
N THR A 113 2.49 0.98 3.57
CA THR A 113 2.30 0.16 4.77
C THR A 113 0.90 0.32 5.35
N ALA A 114 0.41 1.55 5.50
CA ALA A 114 -0.94 1.82 5.98
C ALA A 114 -1.99 1.16 5.08
N ILE A 115 -1.91 1.39 3.77
CA ILE A 115 -2.81 0.80 2.77
C ILE A 115 -2.77 -0.73 2.83
N THR A 116 -1.59 -1.30 2.99
CA THR A 116 -1.39 -2.75 3.12
C THR A 116 -2.08 -3.29 4.37
N ILE A 117 -1.93 -2.62 5.52
CA ILE A 117 -2.62 -3.01 6.75
C ILE A 117 -4.14 -2.96 6.54
N TYR A 118 -4.67 -1.90 5.94
CA TYR A 118 -6.12 -1.75 5.73
C TYR A 118 -6.69 -2.84 4.85
N ILE A 119 -6.06 -3.12 3.70
CA ILE A 119 -6.54 -4.14 2.77
C ILE A 119 -6.33 -5.56 3.31
N LEU A 120 -5.32 -5.79 4.16
CA LEU A 120 -5.18 -7.06 4.86
C LEU A 120 -6.28 -7.26 5.91
N VAL A 121 -6.70 -6.21 6.63
CA VAL A 121 -7.86 -6.32 7.52
C VAL A 121 -9.13 -6.65 6.75
N VAL A 122 -9.36 -6.02 5.58
CA VAL A 122 -10.46 -6.39 4.67
C VAL A 122 -10.45 -7.88 4.36
N GLY A 123 -9.30 -8.40 3.92
CA GLY A 123 -9.16 -9.82 3.61
C GLY A 123 -9.37 -10.73 4.83
N LEU A 124 -8.71 -10.43 5.96
CA LEU A 124 -8.79 -11.25 7.17
C LEU A 124 -10.21 -11.31 7.75
N VAL A 125 -10.88 -10.16 7.88
CA VAL A 125 -12.28 -10.12 8.36
C VAL A 125 -13.18 -10.92 7.44
N TYR A 126 -12.98 -10.81 6.13
CA TYR A 126 -13.75 -11.61 5.19
C TYR A 126 -13.49 -13.11 5.34
N GLN A 127 -12.23 -13.56 5.33
CA GLN A 127 -11.92 -15.00 5.42
C GLN A 127 -12.40 -15.62 6.75
N LEU A 128 -12.29 -14.89 7.85
CA LEU A 128 -12.55 -15.41 9.19
C LEU A 128 -14.01 -15.24 9.63
N ILE A 129 -14.71 -14.22 9.13
CA ILE A 129 -16.05 -13.84 9.62
C ILE A 129 -17.07 -13.92 8.50
N LEU A 130 -16.84 -13.24 7.36
CA LEU A 130 -17.89 -13.03 6.37
C LEU A 130 -18.07 -14.19 5.39
N ARG A 131 -17.00 -14.92 5.05
CA ARG A 131 -17.05 -16.00 4.04
C ARG A 131 -18.04 -17.12 4.40
N GLN A 132 -18.30 -17.34 5.70
CA GLN A 132 -19.21 -18.39 6.17
C GLN A 132 -20.70 -17.98 6.11
N ILE A 133 -20.98 -16.69 5.90
CA ILE A 133 -22.35 -16.13 5.94
C ILE A 133 -22.73 -15.43 4.62
N TRP A 134 -21.80 -15.34 3.67
CA TRP A 134 -21.98 -14.70 2.38
C TRP A 134 -21.58 -15.68 1.28
N GLU A 135 -22.56 -16.14 0.50
CA GLU A 135 -22.39 -17.15 -0.54
C GLU A 135 -22.70 -16.58 -1.93
N PRO A 136 -21.86 -15.67 -2.47
CA PRO A 136 -22.10 -15.07 -3.76
C PRO A 136 -21.92 -16.11 -4.88
N THR A 137 -22.70 -15.95 -5.95
CA THR A 137 -22.63 -16.81 -7.15
C THR A 137 -22.38 -15.99 -8.41
N GLY A 138 -22.03 -16.67 -9.50
CA GLY A 138 -21.76 -16.03 -10.79
C GLY A 138 -20.71 -14.91 -10.71
N MET A 139 -21.03 -13.76 -11.31
CA MET A 139 -20.11 -12.61 -11.35
C MET A 139 -19.83 -12.02 -9.96
N GLN A 140 -20.81 -12.03 -9.05
CA GLN A 140 -20.62 -11.53 -7.68
C GLN A 140 -19.50 -12.29 -6.98
N LYS A 141 -19.40 -13.61 -7.17
CA LYS A 141 -18.33 -14.43 -6.57
C LYS A 141 -16.94 -13.99 -7.04
N ILE A 142 -16.79 -13.73 -8.33
CA ILE A 142 -15.52 -13.29 -8.90
C ILE A 142 -15.13 -11.94 -8.33
N VAL A 143 -16.06 -10.98 -8.31
CA VAL A 143 -15.81 -9.63 -7.77
C VAL A 143 -15.48 -9.69 -6.28
N ASP A 144 -16.21 -10.51 -5.52
CA ASP A 144 -16.00 -10.70 -4.08
C ASP A 144 -14.60 -11.25 -3.77
N GLU A 145 -14.15 -12.27 -4.51
CA GLU A 145 -12.78 -12.80 -4.38
C GLU A 145 -11.70 -11.79 -4.81
N LEU A 146 -11.98 -10.95 -5.82
CA LEU A 146 -11.06 -9.88 -6.18
C LEU A 146 -10.88 -8.88 -5.04
N LEU A 147 -11.97 -8.43 -4.43
CA LEU A 147 -11.99 -7.45 -3.36
C LEU A 147 -11.37 -7.96 -2.05
N HIS A 148 -11.58 -9.24 -1.71
CA HIS A 148 -11.26 -9.80 -0.40
C HIS A 148 -10.10 -10.80 -0.37
N SER A 149 -9.69 -11.36 -1.51
CA SER A 149 -8.58 -12.32 -1.58
C SER A 149 -7.46 -11.83 -2.47
N ILE A 150 -7.74 -11.47 -3.73
CA ILE A 150 -6.70 -11.14 -4.71
C ILE A 150 -6.05 -9.79 -4.41
N ASN A 151 -6.83 -8.70 -4.30
CA ASN A 151 -6.27 -7.37 -4.06
C ASN A 151 -5.42 -7.29 -2.77
N PRO A 152 -5.85 -7.88 -1.63
CA PRO A 152 -4.99 -7.95 -0.44
C PRO A 152 -3.63 -8.61 -0.68
N ILE A 153 -3.60 -9.74 -1.40
CA ILE A 153 -2.34 -10.45 -1.73
C ILE A 153 -1.47 -9.61 -2.66
N LEU A 154 -2.05 -9.01 -3.70
CA LEU A 154 -1.32 -8.15 -4.64
C LEU A 154 -0.66 -6.96 -3.91
N VAL A 155 -1.40 -6.29 -3.03
CA VAL A 155 -0.86 -5.17 -2.25
C VAL A 155 0.25 -5.63 -1.31
N LEU A 156 0.09 -6.77 -0.63
CA LEU A 156 1.12 -7.33 0.24
C LEU A 156 2.41 -7.64 -0.55
N VAL A 157 2.28 -8.27 -1.71
CA VAL A 157 3.42 -8.55 -2.60
C VAL A 157 4.09 -7.25 -3.04
N TYR A 158 3.32 -6.23 -3.41
CA TYR A 158 3.85 -4.91 -3.76
C TYR A 158 4.58 -4.24 -2.60
N TRP A 159 4.03 -4.34 -1.38
CA TRP A 159 4.66 -3.84 -0.16
C TRP A 159 6.01 -4.52 0.10
N VAL A 160 6.08 -5.85 -0.03
CA VAL A 160 7.33 -6.61 0.13
C VAL A 160 8.39 -6.11 -0.86
N MET A 161 8.00 -5.88 -2.12
CA MET A 161 8.94 -5.45 -3.16
C MET A 161 9.39 -3.99 -3.04
N TYR A 162 8.49 -3.06 -2.68
CA TYR A 162 8.74 -1.63 -2.94
C TYR A 162 8.63 -0.67 -1.75
N GLU A 163 8.13 -1.12 -0.58
CA GLU A 163 8.09 -0.25 0.60
C GLU A 163 9.49 0.01 1.17
N ASN A 164 9.74 1.26 1.60
CA ASN A 164 10.93 1.62 2.35
C ASN A 164 10.82 1.17 3.81
N LYS A 165 11.10 -0.12 4.04
CA LYS A 165 11.00 -0.80 5.33
C LYS A 165 11.87 -0.18 6.43
N LYS A 166 13.01 0.41 6.05
CA LYS A 166 13.98 1.03 6.98
C LYS A 166 13.43 2.27 7.68
N SER A 167 12.54 3.01 7.03
CA SER A 167 11.97 4.24 7.58
C SER A 167 10.70 4.02 8.39
N LEU A 168 10.22 2.77 8.49
CA LEU A 168 9.08 2.42 9.34
C LEU A 168 9.43 2.56 10.82
N SER A 169 8.57 3.24 11.56
CA SER A 169 8.77 3.56 12.96
C SER A 169 7.46 3.51 13.75
N TRP A 170 7.56 3.19 15.04
CA TRP A 170 6.42 3.09 15.96
C TRP A 170 5.53 4.35 16.00
N PRO A 171 6.06 5.59 15.90
CA PRO A 171 5.24 6.80 15.87
C PRO A 171 4.30 6.93 14.66
N LEU A 172 4.44 6.09 13.61
CA LEU A 172 3.50 6.07 12.50
C LEU A 172 2.17 5.38 12.84
N ILE A 173 2.15 4.50 13.84
CA ILE A 173 0.98 3.67 14.17
C ILE A 173 -0.25 4.52 14.50
N PRO A 174 -0.19 5.55 15.37
CA PRO A 174 -1.36 6.38 15.65
C PRO A 174 -1.95 7.03 14.39
N LYS A 175 -1.10 7.46 13.45
CA LYS A 175 -1.54 8.02 12.16
C LYS A 175 -2.30 6.99 11.33
N TRP A 176 -1.85 5.73 11.31
CA TRP A 176 -2.52 4.65 10.58
C TRP A 176 -3.88 4.27 11.20
N LEU A 177 -4.05 4.45 12.50
CA LEU A 177 -5.34 4.16 13.16
C LEU A 177 -6.41 5.22 12.89
N ILE A 178 -6.07 6.40 12.38
CA ILE A 178 -7.04 7.47 12.09
C ILE A 178 -8.10 7.00 11.09
N TYR A 179 -7.69 6.35 10.00
CA TYR A 179 -8.62 5.91 8.96
C TYR A 179 -9.70 4.92 9.47
N PRO A 180 -9.35 3.79 10.11
CA PRO A 180 -10.35 2.86 10.63
C PRO A 180 -11.20 3.47 11.77
N LEU A 181 -10.63 4.36 12.59
CA LEU A 181 -11.41 5.05 13.64
C LEU A 181 -12.45 6.00 13.06
N VAL A 182 -12.07 6.83 12.09
CA VAL A 182 -13.01 7.74 11.41
C VAL A 182 -14.10 6.95 10.71
N TYR A 183 -13.73 5.85 10.04
CA TYR A 183 -14.69 4.95 9.42
C TYR A 183 -15.69 4.37 10.43
N LEU A 184 -15.20 3.85 11.57
CA LEU A 184 -16.05 3.29 12.62
C LEU A 184 -17.05 4.31 13.14
N VAL A 185 -16.59 5.52 13.47
CA VAL A 185 -17.47 6.61 13.92
C VAL A 185 -18.53 6.94 12.87
N PHE A 186 -18.13 7.06 11.60
CA PHE A 186 -19.03 7.34 10.49
C PHE A 186 -20.14 6.29 10.38
N ILE A 187 -19.80 5.00 10.35
CA ILE A 187 -20.82 3.95 10.15
C ILE A 187 -21.74 3.77 11.35
N LEU A 188 -21.28 4.05 12.57
CA LEU A 188 -22.12 3.97 13.77
C LEU A 188 -23.15 5.09 13.81
N ILE A 189 -22.73 6.33 13.53
CA ILE A 189 -23.64 7.49 13.43
C ILE A 189 -24.66 7.24 12.32
N ARG A 190 -24.17 6.88 11.13
CA ARG A 190 -25.02 6.65 9.96
C ARG A 190 -25.99 5.49 10.17
N GLY A 191 -25.52 4.40 10.78
CA GLY A 191 -26.35 3.26 11.13
C GLY A 191 -27.46 3.64 12.11
N GLY A 192 -27.17 4.48 13.11
CA GLY A 192 -28.18 4.99 14.05
C GLY A 192 -29.26 5.87 13.39
N ILE A 193 -28.91 6.59 12.32
CA ILE A 193 -29.85 7.45 11.59
C ILE A 193 -30.68 6.66 10.56
N SER A 194 -30.03 5.74 9.83
CA SER A 194 -30.61 5.07 8.65
C SER A 194 -31.13 3.66 8.91
N GLY A 195 -30.75 3.05 10.04
CA GLY A 195 -31.00 1.64 10.34
C GLY A 195 -30.16 0.66 9.52
N PHE A 196 -29.31 1.10 8.59
CA PHE A 196 -28.41 0.20 7.85
C PHE A 196 -26.99 0.28 8.37
N TYR A 197 -26.48 -0.90 8.72
CA TYR A 197 -25.10 -1.16 9.10
C TYR A 197 -24.45 -2.03 8.01
N PRO A 198 -23.22 -1.70 7.56
CA PRO A 198 -22.57 -2.42 6.47
C PRO A 198 -22.16 -3.84 6.84
N TYR A 199 -22.02 -4.15 8.13
CA TYR A 199 -21.63 -5.47 8.60
C TYR A 199 -22.44 -5.91 9.82
N PRO A 200 -22.71 -7.22 9.97
CA PRO A 200 -23.47 -7.73 11.11
C PRO A 200 -22.77 -7.46 12.45
N PHE A 201 -21.44 -7.56 12.50
CA PHE A 201 -20.66 -7.36 13.73
C PHE A 201 -20.62 -5.90 14.24
N VAL A 202 -21.17 -4.94 13.50
CA VAL A 202 -21.35 -3.54 13.94
C VAL A 202 -22.82 -3.13 14.01
N ASN A 203 -23.75 -4.07 13.82
CA ASN A 203 -25.18 -3.79 13.84
C ASN A 203 -25.66 -3.57 15.28
N VAL A 204 -25.84 -2.30 15.67
CA VAL A 204 -26.26 -1.92 17.02
C VAL A 204 -27.71 -2.34 17.29
N MET A 205 -28.57 -2.41 16.26
CA MET A 205 -29.97 -2.81 16.44
C MET A 205 -30.10 -4.30 16.78
N GLU A 206 -29.21 -5.14 16.25
CA GLU A 206 -29.22 -6.58 16.50
C GLU A 206 -28.38 -6.96 17.73
N LEU A 207 -27.22 -6.33 17.93
CA LEU A 207 -26.24 -6.74 18.95
C LEU A 207 -26.26 -5.86 20.21
N GLY A 208 -26.84 -4.67 20.14
CA GLY A 208 -26.74 -3.65 21.18
C GLY A 208 -25.35 -2.99 21.24
N LEU A 209 -25.28 -1.84 21.92
CA LEU A 209 -24.07 -1.01 21.96
C LEU A 209 -22.89 -1.70 22.68
N GLN A 210 -23.18 -2.51 23.70
CA GLN A 210 -22.15 -3.22 24.47
C GLN A 210 -21.37 -4.20 23.57
N GLN A 211 -22.06 -5.09 22.86
CA GLN A 211 -21.41 -6.08 22.00
C GLN A 211 -20.70 -5.42 20.81
N VAL A 212 -21.31 -4.38 20.21
CA VAL A 212 -20.65 -3.61 19.13
C VAL A 212 -19.37 -2.94 19.63
N SER A 213 -19.34 -2.44 20.86
CA SER A 213 -18.14 -1.84 21.46
C SER A 213 -17.03 -2.88 21.67
N ILE A 214 -17.39 -4.10 22.10
CA ILE A 214 -16.44 -5.23 22.22
C ILE A 214 -15.89 -5.62 20.85
N ASN A 215 -16.75 -5.74 19.84
CA ASN A 215 -16.33 -6.09 18.47
C ASN A 215 -15.39 -5.01 17.90
N ALA A 216 -15.73 -3.74 18.08
CA ALA A 216 -14.91 -2.61 17.68
C ALA A 216 -13.54 -2.62 18.38
N PHE A 217 -13.49 -2.93 19.68
CA PHE A 217 -12.25 -3.05 20.44
C PHE A 217 -11.32 -4.12 19.84
N PHE A 218 -11.83 -5.33 19.57
CA PHE A 218 -11.03 -6.40 18.96
C PHE A 218 -10.59 -6.07 17.54
N LEU A 219 -11.44 -5.39 16.75
CA LEU A 219 -11.06 -4.94 15.42
C LEU A 219 -9.94 -3.89 15.48
N MET A 220 -10.00 -2.96 16.43
CA MET A 220 -8.92 -2.00 16.65
C MET A 220 -7.62 -2.66 17.15
N LEU A 221 -7.71 -3.71 17.98
CA LEU A 221 -6.56 -4.53 18.35
C LEU A 221 -5.95 -5.24 17.13
N LEU A 222 -6.76 -5.71 16.18
CA LEU A 222 -6.24 -6.29 14.93
C LEU A 222 -5.45 -5.25 14.12
N PHE A 223 -5.99 -4.04 13.95
CA PHE A 223 -5.26 -2.95 13.28
C PHE A 223 -3.95 -2.61 14.00
N LEU A 224 -3.99 -2.51 15.33
CA LEU A 224 -2.81 -2.22 16.14
C LEU A 224 -1.76 -3.32 16.04
N GLY A 225 -2.18 -4.59 16.13
CA GLY A 225 -1.33 -5.76 16.03
C GLY A 225 -0.64 -5.86 14.67
N LEU A 226 -1.40 -5.72 13.58
CA LEU A 226 -0.81 -5.68 12.23
C LEU A 226 0.14 -4.51 12.05
N SER A 227 -0.22 -3.32 12.55
CA SER A 227 0.67 -2.15 12.52
C SER A 227 2.00 -2.42 13.22
N ALA A 228 1.95 -3.06 14.39
CA ALA A 228 3.13 -3.43 15.15
C ALA A 228 3.99 -4.47 14.40
N VAL A 229 3.36 -5.50 13.83
CA VAL A 229 4.04 -6.53 13.03
C VAL A 229 4.76 -5.90 11.84
N PHE A 230 4.11 -5.01 11.09
CA PHE A 230 4.71 -4.37 9.92
C PHE A 230 5.90 -3.47 10.29
N VAL A 231 5.81 -2.72 11.40
CA VAL A 231 6.95 -1.94 11.89
C VAL A 231 8.10 -2.85 12.34
N ALA A 232 7.81 -3.95 13.04
CA ALA A 232 8.81 -4.92 13.47
C ALA A 232 9.51 -5.58 12.27
N LEU A 233 8.76 -6.08 11.28
CA LEU A 233 9.29 -6.62 10.03
C LEU A 233 10.13 -5.59 9.28
N GLY A 234 9.66 -4.33 9.23
CA GLY A 234 10.39 -3.23 8.64
C GLY A 234 11.78 -3.04 9.24
N LYS A 235 11.87 -3.09 10.57
CA LYS A 235 13.12 -2.98 11.32
C LYS A 235 14.04 -4.19 11.16
N ILE A 236 13.50 -5.41 11.07
CA ILE A 236 14.29 -6.63 10.86
C ILE A 236 14.91 -6.62 9.46
N ILE A 237 14.09 -6.44 8.43
CA ILE A 237 14.52 -6.44 7.03
C ILE A 237 15.43 -5.23 6.74
N GLY A 238 15.18 -4.09 7.39
CA GLY A 238 15.97 -2.89 7.22
C GLY A 238 17.40 -2.97 7.75
N LYS A 239 17.68 -3.84 8.72
CA LYS A 239 19.02 -4.04 9.28
C LYS A 239 19.93 -4.88 8.37
N THR A 240 19.36 -5.77 7.56
CA THR A 240 20.11 -6.73 6.74
C THR A 240 20.56 -6.20 5.37
N THR A 241 20.07 -5.04 4.90
CA THR A 241 20.56 -4.43 3.65
C THR A 241 21.78 -3.52 3.91
N PRO A 242 22.98 -3.83 3.39
CA PRO A 242 24.18 -3.03 3.58
C PRO A 242 23.98 -1.58 3.14
N GLN A 243 24.49 -0.62 3.91
CA GLN A 243 24.58 0.76 3.46
C GLN A 243 25.68 0.88 2.41
N ILE A 244 25.33 1.01 1.13
CA ILE A 244 26.23 1.63 0.17
C ILE A 244 26.28 3.11 0.57
N LYS A 245 27.25 3.50 1.40
CA LYS A 245 27.54 4.92 1.65
C LYS A 245 27.79 5.54 0.28
N SER A 246 26.91 6.44 -0.15
CA SER A 246 27.14 7.21 -1.37
C SER A 246 28.28 8.20 -1.10
N TRP A 247 29.52 7.76 -1.29
CA TRP A 247 30.74 8.59 -1.18
C TRP A 247 30.74 9.79 -2.16
N ALA A 248 29.72 9.91 -3.00
CA ALA A 248 29.53 10.97 -3.99
C ALA A 248 28.94 12.27 -3.42
N LYS A 249 28.34 12.26 -2.22
CA LYS A 249 27.73 13.48 -1.65
C LYS A 249 28.73 14.40 -0.94
N ASP A 250 29.87 13.87 -0.50
CA ASP A 250 30.89 14.62 0.27
C ASP A 250 31.94 15.33 -0.62
N ARG A 251 31.78 15.35 -1.95
CA ARG A 251 32.72 16.02 -2.88
C ARG A 251 32.18 17.27 -3.58
N GLN A 252 31.02 17.78 -3.18
CA GLN A 252 30.42 18.96 -3.81
C GLN A 252 30.67 20.29 -3.08
N ASP A 253 31.50 20.31 -2.04
CA ASP A 253 31.94 21.56 -1.41
C ASP A 253 33.40 21.85 -1.81
N PRO A 254 33.65 22.60 -2.90
CA PRO A 254 34.94 23.23 -3.11
C PRO A 254 35.07 24.41 -2.14
N ILE A 255 36.18 24.40 -1.39
CA ILE A 255 36.73 25.55 -0.66
C ILE A 255 37.05 26.67 -1.65
#